data_AF-A0A956MYU6-F1
#
_entry.id   AF-A0A956MYU6-F1
#
_cell.length_a   1.000
_cell.length_b   1.000
_cell.length_c   1.000
_cell.angle_alpha   90.00
_cell.angle_beta   90.00
_cell.angle_gamma   90.00
#
_symmetry.space_group_name_H-M   'P 1'
#
loop_
_entity.id
_entity.type
_entity.pdbx_description
1 polymer ?
#
loop_
_entity_poly.entity_id
_entity_poly.type
_entity_poly.pdbx_seq_one_letter_code
_entity_poly.pdbx_strand_id
1 'polypeptide(L)'
;MYLNNYFSKHTTNNLKAVAIILVILGHLGFINKSGAWGVGIFLLLSGYGLTQSYIKSGIIGFFKKRLLAVILPYSIVMIIWIFVDYILGNKYRILTIGTSILGLNFKSVIDVTMWYISFLILWYIAFFCIFKLIKNNYFKIITMFIFSYIVYYNLYELFDQNVGVRLYTLLFPIGVFLGFLFSKELNISESMLKSILGHLIIFSFILFEISLNRSYDYRYYTISIIMFSIMIISIFMLMNDFESKILSFIGNISFELYLFEGVFINKYNFIF
;
A
#
# COMPACT_ATOMS: atom_id res chain seq x y z
N MET A 1 11.09 -7.46 -24.82
CA MET A 1 9.85 -6.75 -24.41
C MET A 1 9.96 -6.29 -22.95
N TYR A 2 9.64 -5.02 -22.66
CA TYR A 2 9.61 -4.50 -21.29
C TYR A 2 8.22 -4.70 -20.66
N LEU A 3 8.16 -5.31 -19.47
CA LEU A 3 6.90 -5.52 -18.75
C LEU A 3 6.27 -4.21 -18.27
N ASN A 4 7.07 -3.16 -18.06
CA ASN A 4 6.56 -1.83 -17.71
C ASN A 4 5.60 -1.24 -18.77
N ASN A 5 5.62 -1.73 -20.01
CA ASN A 5 4.63 -1.33 -21.02
C ASN A 5 3.22 -1.88 -20.70
N TYR A 6 3.14 -3.01 -19.98
CA TYR A 6 1.89 -3.62 -19.53
C TYR A 6 1.51 -3.17 -18.12
N PHE A 7 2.47 -2.69 -17.33
CA PHE A 7 2.24 -2.13 -16.00
C PHE A 7 2.60 -0.64 -15.95
N SER A 8 1.84 0.13 -16.73
CA SER A 8 2.09 1.56 -16.93
C SER A 8 1.65 2.41 -15.73
N LYS A 9 2.01 3.70 -15.75
CA LYS A 9 1.49 4.67 -14.76
C LYS A 9 -0.04 4.69 -14.76
N HIS A 10 -0.67 4.57 -15.93
CA HIS A 10 -2.12 4.51 -16.06
C HIS A 10 -2.69 3.25 -15.37
N THR A 11 -2.10 2.08 -15.63
CA THR A 11 -2.48 0.81 -14.97
C THR A 11 -2.37 0.91 -13.44
N THR A 12 -1.25 1.47 -12.93
CA THR A 12 -1.09 1.67 -11.49
C THR A 12 -2.10 2.63 -10.89
N ASN A 13 -2.56 3.64 -11.66
CA ASN A 13 -3.58 4.58 -11.20
C ASN A 13 -4.94 3.91 -11.08
N ASN A 14 -5.32 3.09 -12.06
CA ASN A 14 -6.56 2.32 -12.00
C ASN A 14 -6.56 1.34 -10.82
N LEU A 15 -5.41 0.71 -10.52
CA LEU A 15 -5.28 -0.15 -9.34
C LEU A 15 -5.39 0.60 -8.02
N LYS A 16 -4.91 1.84 -7.93
CA LYS A 16 -5.15 2.70 -6.75
C LYS A 16 -6.64 3.00 -6.57
N ALA A 17 -7.36 3.20 -7.67
CA ALA A 17 -8.81 3.40 -7.62
C ALA A 17 -9.53 2.16 -7.07
N VAL A 18 -9.17 0.97 -7.57
CA VAL A 18 -9.70 -0.29 -7.03
C VAL A 18 -9.34 -0.45 -5.55
N ALA A 19 -8.10 -0.14 -5.17
CA ALA A 19 -7.65 -0.23 -3.80
C ALA A 19 -8.48 0.63 -2.84
N ILE A 20 -8.70 1.92 -3.16
CA ILE A 20 -9.49 2.80 -2.29
C ILE A 20 -10.96 2.39 -2.23
N ILE A 21 -11.54 1.92 -3.34
CA ILE A 21 -12.91 1.41 -3.36
C ILE A 21 -13.02 0.20 -2.41
N LEU A 22 -12.06 -0.73 -2.46
CA LEU A 22 -12.06 -1.89 -1.55
C LEU A 22 -11.87 -1.48 -0.08
N VAL A 23 -11.06 -0.46 0.22
CA VAL A 23 -10.96 0.09 1.59
C VAL A 23 -12.31 0.59 2.08
N ILE A 24 -12.96 1.45 1.30
CA ILE A 24 -14.27 2.03 1.66
C ILE A 24 -15.33 0.93 1.81
N LEU A 25 -15.43 0.00 0.87
CA LEU A 25 -16.40 -1.12 0.93
C LEU A 25 -16.14 -2.04 2.12
N GLY A 26 -14.88 -2.17 2.54
CA GLY A 26 -14.48 -2.92 3.73
C GLY A 26 -14.94 -2.25 5.02
N HIS A 27 -14.69 -0.95 5.17
CA HIS A 27 -15.12 -0.19 6.35
C HIS A 27 -16.64 -0.03 6.44
N LEU A 28 -17.34 0.09 5.31
CA LEU A 28 -18.81 0.07 5.26
C LEU A 28 -19.42 -1.31 5.55
N GLY A 29 -18.59 -2.37 5.62
CA GLY A 29 -19.06 -3.74 5.85
C GLY A 29 -19.75 -4.40 4.64
N PHE A 30 -19.79 -3.75 3.47
CA PHE A 30 -20.40 -4.30 2.26
C PHE A 30 -19.64 -5.49 1.68
N ILE A 31 -18.30 -5.44 1.72
CA ILE A 31 -17.46 -6.57 1.32
C ILE A 31 -16.49 -6.85 2.45
N ASN A 32 -16.80 -7.87 3.24
CA ASN A 32 -16.00 -8.22 4.41
C ASN A 32 -14.53 -8.48 4.03
N LYS A 33 -13.59 -7.96 4.83
CA LYS A 33 -12.13 -8.05 4.63
C LYS A 33 -11.55 -7.35 3.40
N SER A 34 -12.37 -6.77 2.52
CA SER A 34 -11.88 -6.10 1.30
C SER A 34 -10.93 -4.94 1.57
N GLY A 35 -11.08 -4.25 2.71
CA GLY A 35 -10.16 -3.18 3.06
C GLY A 35 -8.73 -3.65 3.28
N ALA A 36 -8.52 -4.87 3.77
CA ALA A 36 -7.19 -5.46 3.85
C ALA A 36 -6.60 -5.71 2.45
N TRP A 37 -7.40 -6.16 1.50
CA TRP A 37 -6.97 -6.33 0.12
C TRP A 37 -6.58 -5.00 -0.52
N GLY A 38 -7.38 -3.95 -0.31
CA GLY A 38 -7.09 -2.59 -0.77
C GLY A 38 -5.78 -2.03 -0.21
N VAL A 39 -5.58 -2.12 1.11
CA VAL A 39 -4.33 -1.73 1.78
C VAL A 39 -3.14 -2.52 1.20
N GLY A 40 -3.35 -3.81 0.93
CA GLY A 40 -2.31 -4.65 0.35
C GLY A 40 -1.83 -4.20 -1.03
N ILE A 41 -2.77 -3.84 -1.91
CA ILE A 41 -2.49 -3.26 -3.22
C ILE A 41 -1.72 -1.95 -3.06
N PHE A 42 -2.15 -1.07 -2.16
CA PHE A 42 -1.47 0.22 -1.95
C PHE A 42 0.00 0.07 -1.52
N LEU A 43 0.30 -0.87 -0.62
CA LEU A 43 1.69 -1.12 -0.18
C LEU A 43 2.56 -1.69 -1.28
N LEU A 44 2.02 -2.65 -2.05
CA LEU A 44 2.73 -3.23 -3.19
C LEU A 44 3.01 -2.17 -4.26
N LEU A 45 2.01 -1.38 -4.64
CA LEU A 45 2.18 -0.27 -5.59
C LEU A 45 3.16 0.79 -5.08
N SER A 46 3.21 1.03 -3.78
CA SER A 46 4.16 1.96 -3.17
C SER A 46 5.60 1.48 -3.31
N GLY A 47 5.86 0.20 -2.99
CA GLY A 47 7.18 -0.41 -3.20
C GLY A 47 7.59 -0.39 -4.68
N TYR A 48 6.66 -0.76 -5.58
CA TYR A 48 6.89 -0.73 -7.02
C TYR A 48 7.21 0.68 -7.53
N GLY A 49 6.38 1.67 -7.18
CA GLY A 49 6.52 3.05 -7.64
C GLY A 49 7.80 3.73 -7.16
N LEU A 50 8.25 3.41 -5.94
CA LEU A 50 9.54 3.88 -5.42
C LEU A 50 10.71 3.26 -6.18
N THR A 51 10.67 1.96 -6.48
CA THR A 51 11.70 1.33 -7.30
C THR A 51 11.77 1.92 -8.71
N GLN A 52 10.63 2.12 -9.39
CA GLN A 52 10.62 2.77 -10.72
C GLN A 52 11.18 4.19 -10.66
N SER A 53 10.83 4.95 -9.62
CA SER A 53 11.38 6.29 -9.39
C SER A 53 12.90 6.27 -9.23
N TYR A 54 13.39 5.30 -8.46
CA TYR A 54 14.80 5.13 -8.17
C TYR A 54 15.58 4.73 -9.43
N ILE A 55 15.04 3.81 -10.24
CA ILE A 55 15.68 3.42 -11.51
C ILE A 55 15.79 4.62 -12.44
N LYS A 56 14.77 5.47 -12.51
CA LYS A 56 14.76 6.66 -13.37
C LYS A 56 15.70 7.78 -12.92
N SER A 57 15.85 8.01 -11.61
CA SER A 57 16.50 9.23 -11.10
C SER A 57 17.38 9.05 -9.86
N GLY A 58 17.66 7.81 -9.48
CA GLY A 58 18.37 7.46 -8.26
C GLY A 58 17.63 7.92 -7.00
N ILE A 59 18.41 8.19 -5.94
CA ILE A 59 17.88 8.64 -4.64
C ILE A 59 17.71 10.17 -4.55
N ILE A 60 18.11 10.91 -5.59
CA ILE A 60 18.16 12.38 -5.58
C ILE A 60 16.75 12.96 -5.47
N GLY A 61 16.53 13.76 -4.43
CA GLY A 61 15.24 14.40 -4.17
C GLY A 61 14.16 13.45 -3.62
N PHE A 62 14.54 12.27 -3.13
CA PHE A 62 13.62 11.29 -2.55
C PHE A 62 12.67 11.92 -1.53
N PHE A 63 13.20 12.66 -0.55
CA PHE A 63 12.39 13.27 0.51
C PHE A 63 11.30 14.20 -0.05
N LYS A 64 11.66 15.12 -0.95
CA LYS A 64 10.70 16.05 -1.55
C LYS A 64 9.67 15.36 -2.43
N LYS A 65 10.11 14.41 -3.27
CA LYS A 65 9.25 13.76 -4.27
C LYS A 65 8.37 12.66 -3.69
N ARG A 66 8.76 12.06 -2.57
CA ARG A 66 8.16 10.82 -2.04
C ARG A 66 7.66 10.98 -0.62
N LEU A 67 8.54 11.33 0.32
CA LEU A 67 8.16 11.39 1.73
C LEU A 67 7.23 12.58 2.01
N LEU A 68 7.59 13.78 1.55
CA LEU A 68 6.76 14.98 1.72
C LEU A 68 5.44 14.90 0.95
N ALA A 69 5.40 14.15 -0.16
CA ALA A 69 4.16 13.93 -0.92
C ALA A 69 3.10 13.13 -0.12
N VAL A 70 3.53 12.37 0.89
CA VAL A 70 2.65 11.63 1.80
C VAL A 70 2.43 12.42 3.08
N ILE A 71 3.50 12.88 3.72
CA ILE A 71 3.42 13.55 5.03
C ILE A 71 2.63 14.85 4.91
N LEU A 72 2.88 15.69 3.89
CA LEU A 72 2.27 17.02 3.85
C LEU A 72 0.73 16.98 3.74
N PRO A 73 0.10 16.24 2.80
CA PRO A 73 -1.36 16.16 2.77
C PRO A 73 -1.92 15.51 4.03
N TYR A 74 -1.28 14.47 4.55
CA TYR A 74 -1.67 13.83 5.81
C TYR A 74 -1.64 14.80 7.00
N SER A 75 -0.56 15.58 7.16
CA SER A 75 -0.41 16.56 8.24
C SER A 75 -1.52 17.61 8.20
N ILE A 76 -1.89 18.07 7.00
CA ILE A 76 -2.99 19.04 6.81
C ILE A 76 -4.31 18.43 7.30
N VAL A 77 -4.64 17.21 6.87
CA VAL A 77 -5.86 16.51 7.28
C VAL A 77 -5.86 16.24 8.79
N MET A 78 -4.73 15.80 9.35
CA MET A 78 -4.57 15.56 10.78
C MET A 78 -4.78 16.84 11.61
N ILE A 79 -4.24 17.98 11.18
CA ILE A 79 -4.44 19.27 11.85
C ILE A 79 -5.92 19.67 11.85
N ILE A 80 -6.62 19.51 10.72
CA ILE A 80 -8.05 19.77 10.61
C ILE A 80 -8.82 18.93 11.63
N TRP A 81 -8.54 17.64 11.72
CA TRP A 81 -9.27 16.75 12.64
C TRP A 81 -8.94 16.99 14.12
N ILE A 82 -7.70 17.31 14.45
CA ILE A 82 -7.32 17.73 15.81
C ILE A 82 -8.08 19.01 16.20
N PHE A 83 -8.25 19.94 15.26
CA PHE A 83 -9.03 21.15 15.51
C PHE A 83 -10.53 20.87 15.73
N VAL A 84 -11.12 19.99 14.92
CA VAL A 84 -12.50 19.53 15.10
C VAL A 84 -12.68 18.84 16.46
N ASP A 85 -11.77 17.92 16.81
CA ASP A 85 -11.75 17.25 18.11
C ASP A 85 -11.68 18.25 19.27
N TYR A 86 -10.84 19.28 19.14
CA TYR A 86 -10.72 20.33 20.14
C TYR A 86 -12.05 21.10 20.35
N ILE A 87 -12.76 21.43 19.26
CA ILE A 87 -14.09 22.07 19.32
C ILE A 87 -15.10 21.15 20.02
N LEU A 88 -15.03 19.84 19.77
CA LEU A 88 -15.89 18.82 20.39
C LEU A 88 -15.51 18.50 21.85
N GLY A 89 -14.48 19.16 22.40
CA GLY A 89 -14.05 19.00 23.79
C GLY A 89 -13.02 17.88 24.03
N ASN A 90 -12.57 17.19 22.98
CA ASN A 90 -11.50 16.19 23.07
C ASN A 90 -10.15 16.89 23.28
N LYS A 91 -9.33 16.36 24.20
CA LYS A 91 -8.00 16.90 24.51
C LYS A 91 -6.94 15.83 24.35
N TYR A 92 -5.86 16.17 23.65
CA TYR A 92 -4.71 15.30 23.45
C TYR A 92 -3.46 15.90 24.09
N ARG A 93 -2.53 15.03 24.50
CA ARG A 93 -1.21 15.49 24.96
C ARG A 93 -0.45 16.13 23.81
N ILE A 94 0.33 17.19 24.08
CA ILE A 94 1.11 17.90 23.07
C ILE A 94 2.07 16.99 22.29
N LEU A 95 2.66 16.01 22.98
CA LEU A 95 3.52 15.00 22.35
C LEU A 95 2.74 14.15 21.34
N THR A 96 1.53 13.73 21.68
CA THR A 96 0.64 12.96 20.79
C THR A 96 0.23 13.77 19.57
N ILE A 97 -0.04 15.07 19.75
CA ILE A 97 -0.33 15.99 18.63
C ILE A 97 0.88 16.07 17.70
N GLY A 98 2.07 16.35 18.24
CA GLY A 98 3.29 16.49 17.45
C GLY A 98 3.65 15.21 16.68
N THR A 99 3.61 14.05 17.33
CA THR A 99 3.90 12.77 16.65
C THR A 99 2.83 12.40 15.65
N SER A 100 1.56 12.73 15.89
CA SER A 100 0.47 12.49 14.93
C SER A 100 0.61 13.38 13.71
N ILE A 101 0.92 14.66 13.83
CA ILE A 101 1.10 15.55 12.66
C ILE A 101 2.25 15.05 11.77
N LEU A 102 3.32 14.51 12.35
CA LEU A 102 4.46 13.96 11.60
C LEU A 102 4.23 12.56 11.02
N GLY A 103 3.09 11.93 11.29
CA GLY A 103 2.79 10.56 10.85
C GLY A 103 3.60 9.50 11.60
N LEU A 104 4.03 9.81 12.82
CA LEU A 104 4.79 8.92 13.70
C LEU A 104 3.94 8.44 14.89
N ASN A 105 2.62 8.43 14.74
CA ASN A 105 1.70 7.92 15.74
C ASN A 105 1.38 6.45 15.47
N PHE A 106 2.29 5.56 15.86
CA PHE A 106 2.17 4.12 15.61
C PHE A 106 1.03 3.43 16.39
N LYS A 107 0.62 4.01 17.51
CA LYS A 107 -0.54 3.54 18.31
C LYS A 107 -1.87 4.17 17.89
N SER A 108 -1.84 5.07 16.90
CA SER A 108 -3.04 5.64 16.28
C SER A 108 -4.06 6.24 17.27
N VAL A 109 -3.56 6.93 18.31
CA VAL A 109 -4.38 7.46 19.43
C VAL A 109 -5.50 8.41 18.99
N ILE A 110 -5.29 9.18 17.92
CA ILE A 110 -6.25 10.20 17.46
C ILE A 110 -7.23 9.61 16.42
N ASP A 111 -6.72 8.74 15.55
CA ASP A 111 -7.52 8.07 14.53
C ASP A 111 -6.88 6.71 14.23
N VAL A 112 -7.59 5.64 14.59
CA VAL A 112 -7.14 4.27 14.43
C VAL A 112 -6.88 3.94 12.96
N THR A 113 -7.67 4.50 12.03
CA THR A 113 -7.57 4.18 10.60
C THR A 113 -6.27 4.66 9.96
N MET A 114 -5.62 5.67 10.54
CA MET A 114 -4.41 6.31 10.01
C MET A 114 -3.10 5.53 10.24
N TRP A 115 -3.15 4.34 10.86
CA TRP A 115 -1.99 3.49 11.12
C TRP A 115 -1.15 3.21 9.85
N TYR A 116 -1.82 3.12 8.70
CA TYR A 116 -1.20 2.90 7.40
C TYR A 116 -0.17 3.95 7.05
N ILE A 117 -0.39 5.23 7.40
CA ILE A 117 0.53 6.32 7.08
C ILE A 117 1.84 6.14 7.85
N SER A 118 1.75 5.86 9.15
CA SER A 118 2.91 5.54 10.00
C SER A 118 3.66 4.33 9.45
N PHE A 119 2.93 3.30 9.01
CA PHE A 119 3.53 2.12 8.40
C PHE A 119 4.20 2.40 7.06
N LEU A 120 3.59 3.23 6.21
CA LEU A 120 4.14 3.63 4.92
C LEU A 120 5.42 4.46 5.08
N ILE A 121 5.44 5.38 6.04
CA ILE A 121 6.63 6.19 6.38
C ILE A 121 7.79 5.30 6.82
N LEU A 122 7.52 4.29 7.67
CA LEU A 122 8.52 3.29 8.06
C LEU A 122 9.17 2.64 6.83
N TRP A 123 8.36 2.19 5.86
CA TRP A 123 8.86 1.61 4.62
C TRP A 123 9.64 2.59 3.75
N TYR A 124 9.21 3.85 3.67
CA TYR A 124 9.87 4.87 2.87
C TYR A 124 11.26 5.21 3.44
N ILE A 125 11.37 5.30 4.77
CA ILE A 125 12.64 5.50 5.46
C ILE A 125 13.56 4.30 5.24
N ALA A 126 13.05 3.07 5.42
CA ALA A 126 13.82 1.86 5.18
C ALA A 126 14.33 1.77 3.73
N PHE A 127 13.45 2.02 2.76
CA PHE A 127 13.80 2.09 1.35
C PHE A 127 14.91 3.11 1.10
N PHE A 128 14.77 4.33 1.63
CA PHE A 128 15.78 5.38 1.46
C PHE A 128 17.15 4.95 1.97
N CYS A 129 17.22 4.44 3.21
CA CYS A 129 18.47 3.99 3.83
C CYS A 129 19.11 2.85 3.02
N ILE A 130 18.34 1.82 2.69
CA ILE A 130 18.84 0.64 1.96
C ILE A 130 19.35 1.04 0.57
N PHE A 131 18.58 1.85 -0.17
CA PHE A 131 18.91 2.21 -1.55
C PHE A 131 20.03 3.26 -1.64
N LYS A 132 20.25 4.04 -0.58
CA LYS A 132 21.39 4.98 -0.48
C LYS A 132 22.68 4.24 -0.14
N LEU A 133 22.63 3.22 0.72
CA LEU A 133 23.82 2.55 1.27
C LEU A 133 24.30 1.37 0.42
N ILE A 134 23.37 0.58 -0.13
CA ILE A 134 23.70 -0.62 -0.90
C ILE A 134 23.81 -0.28 -2.38
N LYS A 135 24.89 -0.68 -3.05
CA LYS A 135 25.06 -0.45 -4.50
C LYS A 135 24.33 -1.49 -5.34
N ASN A 136 24.53 -2.77 -5.05
CA ASN A 136 24.00 -3.89 -5.83
C ASN A 136 22.48 -4.05 -5.63
N ASN A 137 21.73 -4.12 -6.74
CA ASN A 137 20.26 -4.22 -6.70
C ASN A 137 19.74 -5.53 -6.10
N TYR A 138 20.46 -6.64 -6.27
CA TYR A 138 20.10 -7.93 -5.67
C TYR A 138 20.15 -7.86 -4.14
N PHE A 139 21.23 -7.29 -3.59
CA PHE A 139 21.35 -7.11 -2.14
C PHE A 139 20.31 -6.12 -1.59
N LYS A 140 19.93 -5.07 -2.33
CA LYS A 140 18.81 -4.20 -1.91
C LYS A 140 17.53 -4.99 -1.70
N ILE A 141 17.17 -5.85 -2.65
CA ILE A 141 15.95 -6.67 -2.58
C ILE A 141 16.02 -7.61 -1.37
N ILE A 142 17.15 -8.33 -1.20
CA ILE A 142 17.34 -9.22 -0.05
C ILE A 142 17.20 -8.45 1.26
N THR A 143 17.88 -7.31 1.39
CA THR A 143 17.83 -6.49 2.61
C THR A 143 16.42 -5.97 2.88
N MET A 144 15.62 -5.64 1.86
CA MET A 144 14.20 -5.28 2.02
C MET A 144 13.37 -6.44 2.60
N PHE A 145 13.61 -7.68 2.15
CA PHE A 145 12.94 -8.86 2.71
C PHE A 145 13.41 -9.19 4.13
N ILE A 146 14.71 -9.04 4.42
CA ILE A 146 15.25 -9.19 5.79
C ILE A 146 14.63 -8.13 6.72
N PHE A 147 14.57 -6.87 6.28
CA PHE A 147 13.93 -5.81 7.04
C PHE A 147 12.45 -6.11 7.28
N SER A 148 11.73 -6.62 6.27
CA SER A 148 10.35 -7.09 6.44
C SER A 148 10.20 -8.17 7.50
N TYR A 149 11.11 -9.13 7.53
CA TYR A 149 11.12 -10.18 8.54
C TYR A 149 11.32 -9.57 9.94
N ILE A 150 12.31 -8.69 10.11
CA ILE A 150 12.54 -7.98 11.38
C ILE A 150 11.29 -7.21 11.81
N VAL A 151 10.69 -6.44 10.91
CA VAL A 151 9.45 -5.69 11.19
C VAL A 151 8.34 -6.65 11.66
N TYR A 152 8.07 -7.74 10.94
CA TYR A 152 7.03 -8.71 11.30
C TYR A 152 7.08 -9.15 12.78
N TYR A 153 8.27 -9.49 13.29
CA TYR A 153 8.43 -9.94 14.68
C TYR A 153 8.36 -8.80 15.70
N ASN A 154 8.84 -7.60 15.37
CA ASN A 154 8.91 -6.46 16.30
C ASN A 154 7.67 -5.54 16.29
N LEU A 155 6.71 -5.77 15.40
CA LEU A 155 5.51 -4.91 15.25
C LEU A 155 4.58 -4.87 16.46
N TYR A 156 4.62 -5.87 17.35
CA TYR A 156 3.73 -5.97 18.52
C TYR A 156 3.90 -4.78 19.46
N GLU A 157 5.13 -4.30 19.61
CA GLU A 157 5.46 -3.20 20.50
C GLU A 157 5.13 -1.85 19.86
N LEU A 158 5.33 -1.73 18.55
CA LEU A 158 5.21 -0.47 17.82
C LEU A 158 3.76 -0.10 17.51
N PHE A 159 2.96 -1.00 16.95
CA PHE A 159 1.60 -0.70 16.48
C PHE A 159 0.51 -1.20 17.44
N ASP A 160 -0.71 -0.70 17.27
CA ASP A 160 -1.88 -1.30 17.89
C ASP A 160 -2.11 -2.72 17.33
N GLN A 161 -2.53 -3.66 18.18
CA GLN A 161 -2.73 -5.05 17.75
C GLN A 161 -3.97 -5.22 16.86
N ASN A 162 -4.95 -4.33 17.00
CA ASN A 162 -6.23 -4.43 16.31
C ASN A 162 -6.15 -4.04 14.83
N VAL A 163 -5.11 -3.30 14.42
CA VAL A 163 -4.96 -2.86 13.02
C VAL A 163 -4.31 -3.91 12.09
N GLY A 164 -3.75 -4.98 12.66
CA GLY A 164 -3.29 -6.13 11.88
C GLY A 164 -2.08 -5.87 10.96
N VAL A 165 -1.17 -4.95 11.31
CA VAL A 165 -0.05 -4.51 10.45
C VAL A 165 0.83 -5.64 9.91
N ARG A 166 1.01 -6.73 10.67
CA ARG A 166 1.87 -7.86 10.24
C ARG A 166 1.34 -8.58 8.98
N LEU A 167 0.07 -8.38 8.60
CA LEU A 167 -0.56 -8.98 7.41
C LEU A 167 0.08 -8.46 6.14
N TYR A 168 0.73 -7.30 6.21
CA TYR A 168 1.14 -6.52 5.06
C TYR A 168 2.64 -6.39 4.90
N THR A 169 3.44 -6.96 5.81
CA THR A 169 4.89 -6.70 5.86
C THR A 169 5.61 -7.11 4.58
N LEU A 170 5.16 -8.19 3.92
CA LEU A 170 5.78 -8.68 2.70
C LEU A 170 5.40 -7.89 1.43
N LEU A 171 4.29 -7.14 1.45
CA LEU A 171 3.74 -6.54 0.22
C LEU A 171 4.61 -5.43 -0.34
N PHE A 172 5.20 -4.60 0.51
CA PHE A 172 6.11 -3.54 0.06
C PHE A 172 7.41 -4.11 -0.55
N PRO A 173 8.14 -5.05 0.09
CA PRO A 173 9.27 -5.76 -0.53
C PRO A 173 8.92 -6.48 -1.83
N ILE A 174 7.75 -7.12 -1.91
CA ILE A 174 7.25 -7.73 -3.16
C ILE A 174 7.10 -6.65 -4.24
N GLY A 175 6.53 -5.50 -3.91
CA GLY A 175 6.47 -4.34 -4.80
C GLY A 175 7.83 -3.89 -5.28
N VAL A 176 8.82 -3.81 -4.38
CA VAL A 176 10.21 -3.47 -4.72
C VAL A 176 10.80 -4.46 -5.71
N PHE A 177 10.62 -5.76 -5.47
CA PHE A 177 11.06 -6.83 -6.37
C PHE A 177 10.42 -6.72 -7.75
N LEU A 178 9.09 -6.55 -7.81
CA LEU A 178 8.35 -6.36 -9.06
C LEU A 178 8.82 -5.11 -9.81
N GLY A 179 9.20 -4.04 -9.09
CA GLY A 179 9.78 -2.84 -9.70
C GLY A 179 11.05 -3.15 -10.50
N PHE A 180 11.98 -3.92 -9.93
CA PHE A 180 13.18 -4.34 -10.66
C PHE A 180 12.86 -5.35 -11.76
N LEU A 181 11.96 -6.31 -11.50
CA LEU A 181 11.57 -7.30 -12.49
C LEU A 181 11.00 -6.64 -13.75
N PHE A 182 10.11 -5.66 -13.59
CA PHE A 182 9.41 -5.07 -14.73
C PHE A 182 10.23 -4.02 -15.50
N SER A 183 11.31 -3.53 -14.89
CA SER A 183 12.30 -2.68 -15.55
C SER A 183 13.24 -3.42 -16.50
N LYS A 184 13.29 -4.76 -16.43
CA LYS A 184 14.15 -5.57 -17.29
C LYS A 184 13.47 -5.84 -18.63
N GLU A 185 14.28 -5.88 -19.68
CA GLU A 185 13.86 -6.44 -20.94
C GLU A 185 13.85 -7.96 -20.87
N LEU A 186 12.72 -8.56 -21.25
CA LEU A 186 12.57 -10.01 -21.32
C LEU A 186 12.42 -10.46 -22.76
N ASN A 187 13.09 -11.56 -23.12
CA ASN A 187 12.95 -12.23 -24.43
C ASN A 187 11.75 -13.18 -24.42
N ILE A 188 10.56 -12.62 -24.25
CA ILE A 188 9.28 -13.35 -24.30
C ILE A 188 8.36 -12.70 -25.34
N SER A 189 7.59 -13.51 -26.07
CA SER A 189 6.56 -12.99 -26.96
C SER A 189 5.36 -12.46 -26.16
N GLU A 190 4.55 -11.62 -26.79
CA GLU A 190 3.32 -11.12 -26.19
C GLU A 190 2.32 -12.25 -25.86
N SER A 191 2.17 -13.24 -26.74
CA SER A 191 1.30 -14.40 -26.50
C SER A 191 1.76 -15.22 -25.29
N MET A 192 3.08 -15.40 -25.13
CA MET A 192 3.65 -16.04 -23.95
C MET A 192 3.40 -15.23 -22.69
N LEU A 193 3.56 -13.90 -22.72
CA LEU A 193 3.25 -13.06 -21.57
C LEU A 193 1.79 -13.19 -21.16
N LYS A 194 0.86 -13.09 -22.12
CA LYS A 194 -0.58 -13.23 -21.87
C LYS A 194 -0.92 -14.60 -21.27
N SER A 195 -0.28 -15.67 -21.77
CA SER A 195 -0.42 -17.01 -21.19
C SER A 195 0.10 -17.08 -19.76
N ILE A 196 1.29 -16.55 -19.47
CA ILE A 196 1.87 -16.51 -18.13
C ILE A 196 0.95 -15.76 -17.16
N LEU A 197 0.47 -14.58 -17.55
CA LEU A 197 -0.45 -13.79 -16.74
C LEU A 197 -1.77 -14.53 -16.51
N GLY A 198 -2.32 -15.20 -17.53
CA GLY A 198 -3.53 -16.02 -17.41
C GLY A 198 -3.37 -17.14 -16.38
N HIS A 199 -2.27 -17.90 -16.45
CA HIS A 199 -1.98 -18.94 -15.46
C HIS A 199 -1.75 -18.36 -14.05
N LEU A 200 -1.07 -17.21 -13.96
CA LEU A 200 -0.84 -16.53 -12.68
C LEU A 200 -2.16 -16.08 -12.05
N ILE A 201 -3.12 -15.59 -12.84
CA ILE A 201 -4.46 -15.21 -12.37
C ILE A 201 -5.20 -16.44 -11.83
N ILE A 202 -5.24 -17.55 -12.57
CA ILE A 202 -5.93 -18.77 -12.13
C ILE A 202 -5.29 -19.30 -10.85
N PHE A 203 -3.96 -19.41 -10.82
CA PHE A 203 -3.22 -19.90 -9.66
C PHE A 203 -3.44 -19.03 -8.43
N SER A 204 -3.33 -17.70 -8.58
CA SER A 204 -3.55 -16.75 -7.48
C SER A 204 -5.00 -16.75 -7.01
N PHE A 205 -5.98 -16.91 -7.90
CA PHE A 205 -7.39 -17.06 -7.52
C PHE A 205 -7.63 -18.32 -6.68
N ILE A 206 -7.11 -19.47 -7.11
CA ILE A 206 -7.24 -20.74 -6.36
C ILE A 206 -6.62 -20.60 -4.97
N LEU A 207 -5.39 -20.08 -4.87
CA LEU A 207 -4.74 -19.89 -3.56
C LEU A 207 -5.43 -18.84 -2.71
N PHE A 208 -5.95 -17.77 -3.32
CA PHE A 208 -6.75 -16.76 -2.64
C PHE A 208 -7.97 -17.40 -1.98
N GLU A 209 -8.78 -18.17 -2.72
CA GLU A 209 -9.99 -18.84 -2.21
C GLU A 209 -9.67 -19.84 -1.08
N ILE A 210 -8.65 -20.69 -1.28
CA ILE A 210 -8.20 -21.65 -0.27
C ILE A 210 -7.79 -20.95 1.03
N SER A 211 -7.09 -19.82 0.90
CA SER A 211 -6.56 -19.06 2.04
C SER A 211 -7.62 -18.19 2.70
N LEU A 212 -8.53 -17.61 1.92
CA LEU A 212 -9.63 -16.80 2.42
C LEU A 212 -10.57 -17.64 3.29
N ASN A 213 -10.87 -18.87 2.87
CA ASN A 213 -11.66 -19.81 3.67
C ASN A 213 -11.01 -20.20 5.01
N ARG A 214 -9.69 -19.97 5.16
CA ARG A 214 -8.90 -20.23 6.37
C ARG A 214 -8.39 -18.97 7.05
N SER A 215 -8.91 -17.80 6.67
CA SER A 215 -8.38 -16.49 7.08
C SER A 215 -8.63 -16.11 8.56
N TYR A 216 -9.20 -17.01 9.36
CA TYR A 216 -9.15 -16.93 10.82
C TYR A 216 -7.73 -17.15 11.36
N ASP A 217 -6.87 -17.89 10.63
CA ASP A 217 -5.44 -17.95 10.89
C ASP A 217 -4.72 -16.83 10.10
N TYR A 218 -3.91 -16.08 10.83
CA TYR A 218 -3.18 -14.91 10.34
C TYR A 218 -2.31 -15.17 9.11
N ARG A 219 -1.71 -16.37 9.03
CA ARG A 219 -0.82 -16.78 7.94
C ARG A 219 -1.61 -16.93 6.65
N TYR A 220 -2.75 -17.62 6.71
CA TYR A 220 -3.65 -17.76 5.56
C TYR A 220 -4.26 -16.42 5.18
N TYR A 221 -4.57 -15.56 6.14
CA TYR A 221 -5.06 -14.22 5.81
C TYR A 221 -4.01 -13.40 5.05
N THR A 222 -2.75 -13.43 5.50
CA THR A 222 -1.61 -12.81 4.80
C THR A 222 -1.46 -13.34 3.38
N ILE A 223 -1.52 -14.67 3.20
CA ILE A 223 -1.44 -15.30 1.87
C ILE A 223 -2.59 -14.82 0.98
N SER A 224 -3.82 -14.75 1.51
CA SER A 224 -4.97 -14.28 0.73
C SER A 224 -4.77 -12.84 0.22
N ILE A 225 -4.23 -11.94 1.05
CA ILE A 225 -3.98 -10.54 0.66
C ILE A 225 -2.90 -10.47 -0.44
N ILE A 226 -1.82 -11.25 -0.32
CA ILE A 226 -0.75 -11.32 -1.32
C ILE A 226 -1.29 -11.87 -2.64
N MET A 227 -2.04 -12.98 -2.60
CA MET A 227 -2.57 -13.62 -3.79
C MET A 227 -3.62 -12.74 -4.49
N PHE A 228 -4.49 -12.08 -3.73
CA PHE A 228 -5.42 -11.10 -4.30
C PHE A 228 -4.70 -9.94 -4.99
N SER A 229 -3.64 -9.41 -4.36
CA SER A 229 -2.84 -8.32 -4.93
C SER A 229 -2.15 -8.74 -6.23
N ILE A 230 -1.56 -9.94 -6.28
CA ILE A 230 -0.94 -10.49 -7.49
C ILE A 230 -1.98 -10.74 -8.58
N MET A 231 -3.13 -11.31 -8.22
CA MET A 231 -4.25 -11.58 -9.13
C MET A 231 -4.72 -10.29 -9.81
N ILE A 232 -5.06 -9.27 -9.04
CA ILE A 232 -5.63 -8.02 -9.58
C ILE A 232 -4.61 -7.27 -10.43
N ILE A 233 -3.33 -7.25 -10.04
CA ILE A 233 -2.26 -6.67 -10.85
C ILE A 233 -2.15 -7.40 -12.19
N SER A 234 -2.18 -8.72 -12.17
CA SER A 234 -2.07 -9.54 -13.39
C SER A 234 -3.28 -9.32 -14.32
N ILE A 235 -4.49 -9.18 -13.78
CA ILE A 235 -5.70 -8.81 -14.54
C ILE A 235 -5.50 -7.46 -15.22
N PHE A 236 -5.08 -6.43 -14.47
CA PHE A 236 -4.87 -5.08 -15.02
C PHE A 236 -3.69 -5.01 -16.00
N MET A 237 -2.70 -5.89 -15.89
CA MET A 237 -1.64 -6.03 -16.90
C MET A 237 -2.14 -6.68 -18.19
N LEU A 238 -3.04 -7.66 -18.12
CA LEU A 238 -3.71 -8.20 -19.32
C LEU A 238 -4.62 -7.17 -19.99
N MET A 239 -5.23 -6.31 -19.17
CA MET A 239 -6.09 -5.21 -19.59
C MET A 239 -5.30 -3.89 -19.69
N ASN A 240 -4.04 -3.92 -20.14
CA ASN A 240 -3.19 -2.72 -20.16
C ASN A 240 -3.77 -1.56 -20.97
N ASP A 241 -4.55 -1.86 -22.02
CA ASP A 241 -5.24 -0.90 -22.89
C ASP A 241 -6.60 -0.44 -22.34
N PHE A 242 -7.02 -0.93 -21.17
CA PHE A 242 -8.31 -0.57 -20.57
C PHE A 242 -8.26 0.84 -19.96
N GLU A 243 -8.94 1.79 -20.61
CA GLU A 243 -9.11 3.16 -20.12
C GLU A 243 -10.49 3.37 -19.49
N SER A 244 -10.50 3.90 -18.26
CA SER A 244 -11.73 4.32 -17.59
C SER A 244 -11.55 5.70 -16.98
N LYS A 245 -12.37 6.66 -17.40
CA LYS A 245 -12.36 8.02 -16.84
C LYS A 245 -12.68 8.02 -15.34
N ILE A 246 -13.59 7.14 -14.91
CA ILE A 246 -14.00 7.01 -13.51
C ILE A 246 -12.85 6.47 -12.67
N LEU A 247 -12.23 5.35 -13.08
CA LEU A 247 -11.08 4.82 -12.33
C LEU A 247 -9.89 5.79 -12.36
N SER A 248 -9.66 6.46 -13.48
CA SER A 248 -8.58 7.46 -13.57
C SER A 248 -8.80 8.61 -12.58
N PHE A 249 -10.03 9.13 -12.49
CA PHE A 249 -10.39 10.16 -11.53
C PHE A 249 -10.20 9.69 -10.09
N ILE A 250 -10.83 8.57 -9.70
CA ILE A 250 -10.75 8.02 -8.34
C ILE A 250 -9.30 7.69 -7.97
N GLY A 251 -8.52 7.14 -8.90
CA GLY A 251 -7.12 6.78 -8.69
C GLY A 251 -6.23 8.00 -8.43
N ASN A 252 -6.53 9.13 -9.08
CA ASN A 252 -5.77 10.37 -8.89
C ASN A 252 -6.00 10.98 -7.50
N ILE A 253 -7.19 10.81 -6.92
CA ILE A 253 -7.56 11.32 -5.59
C ILE A 253 -7.55 10.23 -4.51
N SER A 254 -7.02 9.04 -4.81
CA SER A 254 -7.16 7.87 -3.93
C SER A 254 -6.50 8.06 -2.58
N PHE A 255 -5.43 8.86 -2.53
CA PHE A 255 -4.70 9.14 -1.29
C PHE A 255 -5.50 10.08 -0.39
N GLU A 256 -6.06 11.13 -0.97
CA GLU A 256 -6.96 12.06 -0.29
C GLU A 256 -8.19 11.32 0.23
N LEU A 257 -8.83 10.49 -0.60
CA LEU A 257 -9.95 9.65 -0.18
C LEU A 257 -9.58 8.75 1.01
N TYR A 258 -8.39 8.14 0.99
CA TYR A 258 -7.90 7.33 2.11
C TYR A 258 -7.77 8.15 3.42
N LEU A 259 -7.29 9.39 3.33
CA LEU A 259 -7.14 10.28 4.49
C LEU A 259 -8.48 10.74 5.10
N PHE A 260 -9.58 10.65 4.35
CA PHE A 260 -10.88 11.14 4.80
C PHE A 260 -11.86 10.02 5.18
N GLU A 261 -11.82 8.89 4.48
CA GLU A 261 -12.84 7.84 4.59
C GLU A 261 -13.02 7.32 6.03
N GLY A 262 -11.91 7.02 6.72
CA GLY A 262 -11.97 6.40 8.04
C GLY A 262 -12.56 7.33 9.10
N VAL A 263 -12.35 8.64 8.94
CA VAL A 263 -12.90 9.65 9.84
C VAL A 263 -14.40 9.79 9.64
N PHE A 264 -14.86 9.84 8.38
CA PHE A 264 -16.29 9.96 8.08
C PHE A 264 -17.08 8.70 8.45
N ILE A 265 -16.51 7.52 8.20
CA ILE A 265 -17.20 6.24 8.41
C ILE A 265 -17.12 5.80 9.86
N ASN A 266 -15.92 5.77 10.48
CA ASN A 266 -15.74 5.13 11.78
C ASN A 266 -15.67 6.11 12.96
N LYS A 267 -15.09 7.30 12.79
CA LYS A 267 -14.80 8.20 13.92
C LYS A 267 -15.99 9.05 14.31
N TYR A 268 -16.67 9.64 13.33
CA TYR A 268 -17.83 10.51 13.56
C TYR A 268 -19.16 9.89 13.12
N ASN A 269 -19.14 8.71 12.50
CA ASN A 269 -20.33 8.02 11.98
C ASN A 269 -21.25 8.95 11.17
N PHE A 270 -20.68 9.75 10.26
CA PHE A 270 -21.49 10.62 9.39
C PHE A 270 -22.32 9.81 8.39
N ILE A 271 -21.88 8.58 8.12
CA ILE A 271 -22.51 7.64 7.19
C ILE A 271 -22.89 6.43 8.04
N PHE A 272 -24.18 6.38 8.43
CA PHE A 272 -24.86 5.43 9.34
C PHE A 272 -24.76 5.74 10.84
#